data_AF-A0A1X7M6T3-F1
#
_entry.id   AF-A0A1X7M6T3-F1
#
_cell.length_a   1.000
_cell.length_b   1.000
_cell.length_c   1.000
_cell.angle_alpha   90.00
_cell.angle_beta   90.00
_cell.angle_gamma   90.00
#
_symmetry.space_group_name_H-M   'P 1'
#
loop_
_entity.id
_entity.type
_entity.pdbx_description
1 polymer ?
#
loop_
_entity_poly.entity_id
_entity_poly.type
_entity_poly.pdbx_seq_one_letter_code
_entity_poly.pdbx_strand_id
1 'polypeptide(L)'
;MPLAIISMAGIFCALLFYRESSTLTGVTIACGVIGCLIYVPVFLASVQSMEVVPSFAVGSAVGLRGFMSYVVGSTLGTAIMGKLMDVYGWSVSFYMLFGGTILCIIFCMLAHRGTLELEAKKQIEHDQQTRRENLRCERGT
;
A
#
# COMPACT_ATOMS: atom_id res chain seq x y z
N MET A 1 2.47 2.96 -10.43
CA MET A 1 3.52 2.91 -9.40
C MET A 1 4.40 1.67 -9.57
N PRO A 2 5.36 1.69 -10.51
CA PRO A 2 6.24 0.54 -10.75
C PRO A 2 7.12 0.20 -9.53
N LEU A 3 7.50 1.22 -8.74
CA LEU A 3 8.31 1.09 -7.52
C LEU A 3 7.66 0.21 -6.43
N ALA A 4 6.34 0.32 -6.23
CA ALA A 4 5.62 -0.47 -5.24
C ALA A 4 5.54 -1.96 -5.61
N ILE A 5 5.45 -2.25 -6.90
CA ILE A 5 5.37 -3.64 -7.41
C ILE A 5 6.74 -4.33 -7.23
N ILE A 6 7.83 -3.61 -7.49
CA ILE A 6 9.20 -4.11 -7.30
C ILE A 6 9.48 -4.36 -5.81
N SER A 7 9.08 -3.46 -4.92
CA SER A 7 9.30 -3.66 -3.48
C SER A 7 8.47 -4.83 -2.94
N MET A 8 7.23 -5.02 -3.40
CA MET A 8 6.41 -6.17 -3.03
C MET A 8 7.02 -7.50 -3.47
N ALA A 9 7.56 -7.58 -4.69
CA ALA A 9 8.27 -8.77 -5.15
C ALA A 9 9.50 -9.07 -4.27
N GLY A 10 10.24 -8.03 -3.87
CA GLY A 10 11.36 -8.17 -2.95
C GLY A 10 10.95 -8.63 -1.54
N ILE A 11 9.81 -8.16 -1.02
CA ILE A 11 9.28 -8.62 0.29
C ILE A 11 8.93 -10.11 0.21
N PHE A 12 8.26 -10.54 -0.86
CA PHE A 12 7.93 -11.96 -1.06
C PHE A 12 9.20 -12.82 -1.15
N CYS A 13 10.21 -12.38 -1.88
CA CYS A 13 11.50 -13.08 -1.95
C CYS A 13 12.22 -13.12 -0.60
N ALA A 14 12.20 -12.03 0.16
CA ALA A 14 12.81 -11.96 1.48
C ALA A 14 12.11 -12.86 2.51
N LEU A 15 10.78 -13.04 2.40
CA LEU A 15 10.02 -13.98 3.23
C LEU A 15 10.38 -15.45 2.92
N LEU A 16 10.66 -15.79 1.65
CA LEU A 16 11.15 -17.12 1.30
C LEU A 16 12.54 -17.39 1.91
N PHE A 17 13.44 -16.39 1.83
CA PHE A 17 14.77 -16.47 2.44
C PHE A 17 14.72 -16.57 3.97
N TYR A 18 13.77 -15.86 4.59
CA TYR A 18 13.51 -15.91 6.02
C TYR A 18 13.05 -17.30 6.50
N ARG A 19 12.27 -18.02 5.69
CA ARG A 19 11.86 -19.40 5.99
C ARG A 19 13.02 -20.40 5.92
N GLU A 20 13.93 -20.23 4.97
CA GLU A 20 15.09 -21.13 4.79
C GLU A 20 16.21 -20.88 5.83
N SER A 21 16.33 -19.66 6.35
CA SER A 21 17.38 -19.31 7.31
C SER A 21 17.11 -19.88 8.70
N SER A 22 17.82 -20.94 9.09
CA SER A 22 17.72 -21.56 10.42
C SER A 22 18.67 -20.94 11.48
N THR A 23 19.49 -19.95 11.09
CA THR A 23 20.49 -19.31 11.96
C THR A 23 19.98 -17.98 12.49
N LEU A 24 20.18 -17.70 13.80
CA LEU A 24 19.74 -16.47 14.47
C LEU A 24 20.14 -15.19 13.73
N THR A 25 21.39 -15.10 13.28
CA THR A 25 21.91 -13.96 12.52
C THR A 25 21.22 -13.79 11.17
N GLY A 26 20.91 -14.88 10.47
CA GLY A 26 20.22 -14.85 9.18
C GLY A 26 18.78 -14.37 9.31
N VAL A 27 18.07 -14.84 10.34
CA VAL A 27 16.71 -14.42 10.69
C VAL A 27 16.66 -12.92 11.01
N THR A 28 17.61 -12.40 11.80
CA THR A 28 17.65 -10.97 12.15
C THR A 28 17.95 -10.08 10.95
N ILE A 29 18.91 -10.45 10.11
CA ILE A 29 19.23 -9.69 8.89
C ILE A 29 18.04 -9.69 7.93
N ALA A 30 17.40 -10.85 7.73
CA ALA A 30 16.21 -10.97 6.88
C ALA A 30 15.06 -10.11 7.42
N CYS A 31 14.77 -10.15 8.73
CA CYS A 31 13.78 -9.27 9.35
C CYS A 31 14.10 -7.78 9.16
N GLY A 32 15.37 -7.39 9.28
CA GLY A 32 15.82 -6.01 9.04
C GLY A 32 15.56 -5.58 7.60
N VAL A 33 15.94 -6.40 6.63
CA VAL A 33 15.72 -6.13 5.20
C VAL A 33 14.22 -6.04 4.88
N ILE A 34 13.40 -6.98 5.40
CA ILE A 34 11.95 -6.96 5.23
C ILE A 34 11.36 -5.65 5.80
N GLY A 35 11.77 -5.25 7.00
CA GLY A 35 11.31 -4.02 7.64
C GLY A 35 11.65 -2.77 6.82
N CYS A 36 12.87 -2.67 6.31
CA CYS A 36 13.26 -1.58 5.42
C CYS A 36 12.45 -1.56 4.13
N LEU A 37 12.18 -2.74 3.54
CA LEU A 37 11.51 -2.85 2.25
C LEU A 37 10.00 -2.59 2.31
N ILE A 38 9.35 -2.85 3.46
CA ILE A 38 7.93 -2.53 3.71
C ILE A 38 7.69 -1.02 3.79
N TYR A 39 8.70 -0.21 4.08
CA TYR A 39 8.50 1.24 4.18
C TYR A 39 8.16 1.89 2.83
N VAL A 40 8.80 1.43 1.75
CA VAL A 40 8.59 1.94 0.38
C VAL A 40 7.11 1.92 -0.05
N PRO A 41 6.40 0.78 -0.02
CA PRO A 41 4.99 0.71 -0.41
C PRO A 41 4.07 1.48 0.56
N VAL A 42 4.37 1.49 1.86
CA VAL A 42 3.58 2.24 2.87
C VAL A 42 3.67 3.75 2.62
N PHE A 43 4.86 4.23 2.28
CA PHE A 43 5.09 5.62 1.92
C PHE A 43 4.34 5.99 0.63
N LEU A 44 4.49 5.18 -0.42
CA LEU A 44 3.80 5.40 -1.70
C LEU A 44 2.28 5.42 -1.55
N ALA A 45 1.70 4.50 -0.76
CA ALA A 45 0.27 4.49 -0.49
C ALA A 45 -0.21 5.77 0.23
N SER A 46 0.65 6.36 1.08
CA SER A 46 0.35 7.64 1.74
C SER A 46 0.35 8.81 0.77
N VAL A 47 1.32 8.86 -0.15
CA VAL A 47 1.37 9.87 -1.22
C VAL A 47 0.16 9.73 -2.14
N GLN A 48 -0.17 8.52 -2.60
CA GLN A 48 -1.35 8.26 -3.43
C GLN A 48 -2.65 8.72 -2.77
N SER A 49 -2.76 8.50 -1.46
CA SER A 49 -3.92 8.97 -0.69
C SER A 49 -4.03 10.49 -0.74
N MET A 50 -2.92 11.22 -0.68
CA MET A 50 -2.94 12.68 -0.73
C MET A 50 -3.28 13.24 -2.11
N GLU A 51 -2.92 12.51 -3.18
CA GLU A 51 -3.16 12.95 -4.56
C GLU A 51 -4.60 12.71 -5.03
N VAL A 52 -5.31 11.73 -4.44
CA VAL A 52 -6.69 11.39 -4.81
C VAL A 52 -7.74 12.26 -4.13
N VAL A 53 -7.54 12.64 -2.87
CA VAL A 53 -8.53 13.46 -2.14
C VAL A 53 -8.28 14.95 -2.35
N PRO A 54 -9.35 15.77 -2.37
CA PRO A 54 -9.20 17.22 -2.44
C PRO A 54 -8.42 17.74 -1.22
N SER A 55 -7.60 18.77 -1.43
CA SER A 55 -6.71 19.34 -0.41
C SER A 55 -7.42 19.72 0.89
N PHE A 56 -8.69 20.10 0.81
CA PHE A 56 -9.54 20.42 1.96
C PHE A 56 -9.85 19.22 2.88
N ALA A 57 -9.99 18.00 2.33
CA ALA A 57 -10.36 16.80 3.08
C ALA A 57 -9.18 15.82 3.28
N VAL A 58 -7.98 16.18 2.79
CA VAL A 58 -6.80 15.30 2.77
C VAL A 58 -6.43 14.84 4.18
N GLY A 59 -6.48 15.75 5.17
CA GLY A 59 -6.09 15.45 6.55
C GLY A 59 -7.02 14.43 7.22
N SER A 60 -8.34 14.60 7.07
CA SER A 60 -9.32 13.68 7.64
C SER A 60 -9.28 12.30 6.97
N ALA A 61 -9.11 12.24 5.64
CA ALA A 61 -9.02 10.98 4.91
C ALA A 61 -7.74 10.19 5.26
N VAL A 62 -6.59 10.87 5.29
CA VAL A 62 -5.30 10.25 5.67
C VAL A 62 -5.32 9.83 7.15
N GLY A 63 -5.88 10.67 8.03
CA GLY A 63 -6.02 10.37 9.46
C GLY A 63 -6.89 9.14 9.73
N LEU A 64 -8.05 9.04 9.09
CA LEU A 64 -8.94 7.88 9.22
C LEU A 64 -8.28 6.59 8.70
N ARG A 65 -7.57 6.67 7.57
CA ARG A 65 -6.80 5.54 7.01
C ARG A 65 -5.69 5.10 7.97
N GLY A 66 -4.97 6.04 8.57
CA GLY A 66 -3.95 5.75 9.58
C GLY A 66 -4.54 5.11 10.83
N PHE A 67 -5.65 5.65 11.34
CA PHE A 67 -6.38 5.09 12.48
C PHE A 67 -6.84 3.64 12.22
N MET A 68 -7.46 3.39 11.06
CA MET A 68 -7.86 2.03 10.68
C MET A 68 -6.65 1.10 10.54
N SER A 69 -5.57 1.54 9.90
CA SER A 69 -4.37 0.71 9.78
C SER A 69 -3.77 0.36 11.14
N TYR A 70 -3.74 1.30 12.09
CA TYR A 70 -3.09 1.08 13.37
C TYR A 70 -4.00 0.35 14.36
N VAL A 71 -5.22 0.82 14.58
CA VAL A 71 -6.14 0.22 15.55
C VAL A 71 -6.69 -1.09 15.03
N VAL A 72 -7.26 -1.10 13.83
CA VAL A 72 -7.84 -2.32 13.25
C VAL A 72 -6.71 -3.23 12.79
N GLY A 73 -5.77 -2.73 11.98
CA GLY A 73 -4.68 -3.54 11.44
C GLY A 73 -3.73 -4.13 12.50
N SER A 74 -3.11 -3.31 13.36
CA SER A 74 -2.13 -3.81 14.34
C SER A 74 -2.78 -4.66 15.42
N THR A 75 -3.96 -4.27 15.93
CA THR A 75 -4.64 -5.03 16.99
C THR A 75 -5.18 -6.35 16.46
N LEU A 76 -5.88 -6.38 15.32
CA LEU A 76 -6.34 -7.65 14.73
C LEU A 76 -5.16 -8.49 14.28
N GLY A 77 -4.14 -7.91 13.65
CA GLY A 77 -2.96 -8.63 13.21
C GLY A 77 -2.28 -9.37 14.36
N THR A 78 -2.02 -8.67 15.47
CA THR A 78 -1.38 -9.26 16.65
C THR A 78 -2.29 -10.25 17.36
N ALA A 79 -3.59 -9.94 17.50
CA ALA A 79 -4.55 -10.82 18.17
C ALA A 79 -4.79 -12.12 17.40
N ILE A 80 -4.99 -12.04 16.08
CA ILE A 80 -5.14 -13.20 15.21
C ILE A 80 -3.86 -14.02 15.23
N MET A 81 -2.70 -13.39 15.05
CA MET A 81 -1.41 -14.09 15.04
C MET A 81 -1.12 -14.79 16.37
N GLY A 82 -1.41 -14.14 17.51
CA GLY A 82 -1.26 -14.73 18.84
C GLY A 82 -2.16 -15.95 19.02
N LYS A 83 -3.45 -15.84 18.66
CA LYS A 83 -4.38 -16.98 18.72
C LYS A 83 -3.99 -18.13 17.78
N LEU A 84 -3.49 -17.83 16.58
CA LEU A 84 -3.03 -18.85 15.63
C LEU A 84 -1.78 -19.57 16.14
N MET A 85 -0.85 -18.82 16.74
CA MET A 85 0.38 -19.38 17.32
C MET A 85 0.08 -20.36 18.46
N ASP A 86 -0.86 -20.02 19.36
CA ASP A 86 -1.21 -20.86 20.51
C ASP A 86 -1.80 -22.22 20.11
N VAL A 87 -2.56 -22.27 19.00
CA VAL A 87 -3.28 -23.49 18.58
C VAL A 87 -2.48 -24.33 17.59
N TYR A 88 -1.80 -23.69 16.63
CA TYR A 88 -1.18 -24.37 15.48
C TYR A 88 0.35 -24.21 15.42
N GLY A 89 0.94 -23.49 16.37
CA GLY A 89 2.37 -23.26 16.43
C GLY A 89 2.90 -22.31 15.35
N TRP A 90 4.24 -22.24 15.28
CA TRP A 90 4.96 -21.21 14.51
C TRP A 90 4.82 -21.30 12.99
N SER A 91 4.51 -22.49 12.46
CA SER A 91 4.40 -22.70 11.01
C SER A 91 3.19 -21.98 10.41
N VAL A 92 2.06 -21.97 11.13
CA VAL A 92 0.83 -21.32 10.67
C VAL A 92 0.97 -19.80 10.63
N SER A 93 1.72 -19.22 11.58
CA SER A 93 2.07 -17.81 11.57
C SER A 93 2.80 -17.40 10.28
N PHE A 94 3.77 -18.20 9.82
CA PHE A 94 4.43 -17.93 8.54
C PHE A 94 3.48 -18.00 7.35
N TYR A 95 2.60 -19.01 7.29
CA TYR A 95 1.60 -19.08 6.22
C TYR A 95 0.65 -17.88 6.25
N MET A 96 0.29 -17.38 7.43
CA MET A 96 -0.50 -16.16 7.57
C MET A 96 0.25 -14.92 7.05
N LEU A 97 1.56 -14.80 7.33
CA LEU A 97 2.41 -13.72 6.78
C LEU A 97 2.45 -13.77 5.25
N PHE A 98 2.68 -14.95 4.66
CA PHE A 98 2.64 -15.13 3.21
C PHE A 98 1.27 -14.77 2.62
N GLY A 99 0.18 -15.22 3.25
CA GLY A 99 -1.19 -14.89 2.85
C GLY A 99 -1.45 -13.37 2.90
N GLY A 100 -0.98 -12.70 3.95
CA GLY A 100 -1.06 -11.25 4.09
C GLY A 100 -0.27 -10.50 3.01
N THR A 101 0.94 -10.96 2.68
CA THR A 101 1.74 -10.38 1.60
C THR A 101 1.08 -10.55 0.23
N ILE A 102 0.53 -11.73 -0.08
CA ILE A 102 -0.19 -11.96 -1.34
C ILE A 102 -1.43 -11.07 -1.42
N LEU A 103 -2.21 -10.97 -0.34
CA LEU A 103 -3.38 -10.10 -0.29
C LEU A 103 -2.98 -8.63 -0.47
N CYS A 104 -1.87 -8.20 0.15
CA CYS A 104 -1.30 -6.86 -0.01
C CYS A 104 -0.90 -6.59 -1.48
N ILE A 105 -0.27 -7.56 -2.15
CA ILE A 105 0.08 -7.45 -3.58
C ILE A 105 -1.19 -7.23 -4.43
N ILE A 106 -2.24 -8.01 -4.19
CA ILE A 106 -3.52 -7.89 -4.90
C ILE A 106 -4.12 -6.49 -4.68
N PHE A 107 -4.13 -6.02 -3.43
CA PHE A 107 -4.62 -4.67 -3.11
C PHE A 107 -3.76 -3.57 -3.74
N CYS A 108 -2.44 -3.69 -3.75
CA CYS A 108 -1.55 -2.75 -4.43
C CYS A 108 -1.80 -2.72 -5.95
N MET A 109 -2.07 -3.88 -6.56
CA MET A 109 -2.43 -3.96 -7.97
C MET A 109 -3.77 -3.27 -8.25
N LEU A 110 -4.78 -3.47 -7.42
CA LEU A 110 -6.06 -2.79 -7.52
C LEU A 110 -5.92 -1.27 -7.32
N ALA A 111 -5.16 -0.86 -6.31
CA ALA A 111 -4.88 0.57 -6.05
C ALA A 111 -4.18 1.22 -7.25
N HIS A 112 -3.22 0.52 -7.86
CA HIS A 112 -2.55 1.02 -9.05
C HIS A 112 -3.51 1.23 -10.22
N ARG A 113 -4.44 0.29 -10.46
CA ARG A 113 -5.48 0.44 -11.49
C ARG A 113 -6.36 1.65 -11.21
N GLY A 114 -6.80 1.82 -9.96
CA GLY A 114 -7.61 2.97 -9.56
C GLY A 114 -6.90 4.32 -9.77
N THR A 115 -5.59 4.41 -9.50
CA THR A 115 -4.83 5.64 -9.76
C THR A 115 -4.82 6.01 -11.25
N LEU A 116 -4.66 5.04 -12.15
CA LEU A 116 -4.64 5.30 -13.60
C LEU A 116 -5.98 5.86 -14.10
N GLU A 117 -7.09 5.35 -13.58
CA GLU A 117 -8.44 5.84 -13.94
C GLU A 117 -8.68 7.27 -13.45
N LEU A 118 -8.13 7.62 -12.28
CA LEU A 118 -8.21 8.98 -11.72
C LEU A 118 -7.36 9.98 -12.51
N GLU A 119 -6.15 9.60 -12.91
CA GLU A 119 -5.28 10.42 -13.77
C GLU A 119 -5.95 10.70 -15.13
N ALA A 120 -6.58 9.69 -15.73
CA ALA A 120 -7.34 9.84 -16.98
C ALA A 120 -8.51 10.82 -16.84
N LYS A 121 -9.28 10.74 -15.74
CA LYS A 121 -10.38 11.68 -15.47
C LYS A 121 -9.89 13.12 -15.27
N LYS A 122 -8.83 13.32 -14.47
CA LYS A 122 -8.24 14.66 -14.25
C LYS A 122 -7.79 15.30 -15.58
N GLN A 123 -7.21 14.51 -16.49
CA GLN A 123 -6.79 15.01 -17.81
C GLN A 123 -7.98 15.47 -18.66
N ILE A 124 -9.09 14.73 -18.65
CA ILE A 124 -10.32 15.09 -19.39
C ILE A 124 -10.95 16.36 -18.80
N GLU A 125 -11.02 16.47 -17.47
CA GLU A 125 -11.54 17.69 -16.81
C GLU A 125 -10.66 18.92 -17.13
N HIS A 126 -9.34 18.77 -17.12
CA HIS A 126 -8.42 19.85 -17.46
C HIS A 126 -8.61 20.30 -18.92
N ASP A 127 -8.73 19.36 -19.87
CA ASP A 127 -9.00 19.67 -21.28
C ASP A 127 -10.35 20.37 -21.48
N GLN A 128 -11.41 19.89 -20.82
CA GLN A 128 -12.73 20.53 -20.84
C GLN A 128 -12.70 21.96 -20.29
N GLN A 129 -11.95 22.20 -19.23
CA GLN A 129 -11.83 23.53 -18.62
C GLN A 129 -11.10 24.50 -19.54
N THR A 130 -9.96 24.09 -20.10
CA THR A 130 -9.23 24.88 -21.10
C THR A 130 -10.11 25.17 -22.33
N ARG A 131 -10.89 24.18 -22.81
CA ARG A 131 -11.78 24.36 -23.96
C ARG A 131 -12.93 25.34 -23.67
N ARG A 132 -13.48 25.32 -22.46
CA ARG A 132 -14.49 26.29 -22.00
C ARG A 132 -13.92 27.70 -21.88
N GLU A 133 -12.69 27.84 -21.39
CA GLU A 133 -12.00 29.13 -21.32
C GLU A 133 -11.75 29.72 -22.72
N ASN A 134 -11.26 28.90 -23.66
CA ASN A 134 -11.06 29.34 -25.05
C ASN A 134 -12.36 29.82 -25.71
N LEU A 135 -13.46 29.06 -25.56
CA LEU A 135 -14.79 29.47 -26.06
C LEU A 135 -15.36 30.72 -25.37
N ARG A 136 -14.84 31.09 -24.19
CA ARG A 136 -15.21 32.32 -23.50
C ARG A 136 -14.41 33.50 -24.04
N CYS A 137 -13.14 33.31 -24.37
CA CYS A 137 -12.32 34.32 -25.05
C CYS A 137 -12.87 34.64 -26.45
N GLU A 138 -13.28 33.65 -27.24
CA GLU A 138 -13.85 33.88 -28.59
C GLU A 138 -15.20 34.61 -28.57
N ARG A 139 -16.00 34.50 -27.51
CA ARG A 139 -17.30 35.19 -27.39
C ARG A 139 -17.19 36.60 -26.77
N GLY A 140 -16.00 37.01 -26.33
CA GLY A 140 -15.74 38.29 -25.67
C GLY A 140 -15.19 39.39 -26.59
N THR A 141 -14.97 39.10 -27.87
CA THR A 141 -14.58 40.05 -28.93
C THR A 141 -15.74 40.27 -29.89
#